data_AF-Q5GEB1-F1
#
_entry.id   AF-Q5GEB1-F1
#
_cell.length_a   1.000
_cell.length_b   1.000
_cell.length_c   1.000
_cell.angle_alpha   90.00
_cell.angle_beta   90.00
_cell.angle_gamma   90.00
#
_symmetry.space_group_name_H-M   'P 1'
#
loop_
_entity.id
_entity.type
_entity.pdbx_description
1 polymer ?
#
loop_
_entity_poly.entity_id
_entity_poly.type
_entity_poly.pdbx_seq_one_letter_code
_entity_poly.pdbx_strand_id
1 'polypeptide(L)' 'DMLQAELGFLKSPAGADYEVSKPIDSELLPAKTAIGIAKGNKELKALLDKGIKALHDDGTYAEIQKKHFGDLNLYSGK' A
#
# COMPACT_ATOMS: atom_id res chain seq x y z
N ASP A 1 9.72 -2.08 -6.12
CA ASP A 1 10.51 -3.32 -5.93
C ASP A 1 9.67 -4.49 -5.44
N MET A 2 9.07 -4.46 -4.24
CA MET A 2 8.24 -5.57 -3.73
C MET A 2 7.14 -6.02 -4.70
N LEU A 3 6.28 -5.10 -5.13
CA LEU A 3 5.19 -5.39 -6.08
C LEU A 3 5.69 -6.03 -7.39
N GLN A 4 6.82 -5.55 -7.89
CA GLN A 4 7.43 -6.07 -9.11
C GLN A 4 7.99 -7.49 -8.91
N ALA A 5 8.59 -7.76 -7.75
CA ALA A 5 9.05 -9.10 -7.39
C ALA A 5 7.88 -10.09 -7.24
N GLU A 6 6.83 -9.69 -6.51
CA GLU A 6 5.61 -10.49 -6.25
C GLU A 6 4.82 -10.80 -7.51
N LEU A 7 4.67 -9.82 -8.40
CA LEU A 7 3.92 -10.03 -9.65
C LEU A 7 4.77 -10.63 -10.78
N GLY A 8 6.10 -10.68 -10.61
CA GLY A 8 7.06 -11.14 -11.60
C GLY A 8 7.84 -12.37 -11.15
N PHE A 9 9.05 -12.16 -10.61
CA PHE A 9 10.02 -13.22 -10.30
C PHE A 9 9.45 -14.32 -9.40
N LEU A 10 8.73 -13.96 -8.33
CA LEU A 10 8.20 -14.91 -7.36
C LEU A 10 7.06 -15.78 -7.92
N LYS A 11 6.45 -15.40 -9.05
CA LYS A 11 5.49 -16.23 -9.78
C LYS A 11 6.13 -17.16 -10.80
N SER A 12 7.44 -17.06 -11.02
CA SER A 12 8.16 -17.91 -11.95
C SER A 12 8.64 -19.21 -11.27
N PRO A 13 8.88 -20.31 -12.01
CA PRO A 13 9.49 -21.50 -11.44
C PRO A 13 10.85 -21.24 -10.76
N ALA A 14 11.61 -20.27 -11.27
CA ALA A 14 12.90 -19.89 -10.69
C ALA A 14 12.78 -19.16 -9.35
N GLY A 15 11.60 -18.60 -9.04
CA GLY A 15 11.32 -17.91 -7.78
C GLY A 15 10.67 -18.79 -6.71
N ALA A 16 10.44 -20.09 -6.99
CA ALA A 16 9.65 -20.96 -6.12
C ALA A 16 10.21 -21.12 -4.70
N ASP A 17 11.54 -21.04 -4.54
CA ASP A 17 12.23 -21.15 -3.26
C ASP A 17 12.58 -19.80 -2.63
N TYR A 18 12.01 -18.70 -3.15
CA TYR A 18 12.27 -17.34 -2.68
C TYR A 18 11.01 -16.72 -2.09
N GLU A 19 11.19 -15.80 -1.14
CA GLU A 19 10.12 -15.01 -0.55
C GLU A 19 10.54 -13.55 -0.41
N VAL A 20 9.56 -12.65 -0.32
CA VAL A 20 9.82 -11.27 0.09
C VAL A 20 10.21 -11.26 1.56
N SER A 21 11.36 -10.66 1.86
CA SER A 21 11.80 -10.48 3.25
C SER A 21 10.86 -9.55 4.02
N LYS A 22 10.88 -9.65 5.36
CA LYS A 22 10.09 -8.74 6.20
C LYS A 22 10.46 -7.28 5.91
N PRO A 23 9.48 -6.37 5.82
CA PRO A 23 9.75 -4.95 5.66
C PRO A 23 10.65 -4.43 6.78
N ILE A 24 11.64 -3.61 6.43
CA ILE A 24 12.45 -2.88 7.42
C ILE A 24 11.68 -1.61 7.77
N ASP A 25 11.18 -1.51 9.00
CA ASP A 25 10.64 -0.27 9.54
C ASP A 25 11.77 0.48 10.24
N SER A 26 12.20 1.58 9.62
CA SER A 26 13.28 2.43 10.13
C SER A 26 12.90 3.89 9.90
N GLU A 27 13.22 4.75 10.88
CA GLU A 27 12.98 6.19 10.79
C GLU A 27 13.67 6.81 9.56
N LEU A 28 14.80 6.23 9.15
CA LEU A 28 15.55 6.67 7.97
C LEU A 28 15.00 6.11 6.65
N LEU A 29 14.08 5.14 6.70
CA LEU A 29 13.48 4.47 5.54
C LEU A 29 11.95 4.38 5.71
N PRO A 30 11.23 5.52 5.76
CA PRO A 30 9.79 5.50 5.91
C PRO A 30 9.13 4.82 4.70
N ALA A 31 8.44 3.71 4.94
CA ALA A 31 7.77 2.91 3.91
C ALA A 31 6.29 3.29 3.70
N LYS A 32 5.87 4.49 4.12
CA LYS A 32 4.46 4.93 4.08
C LYS A 32 4.14 5.67 2.78
N THR A 33 3.02 5.34 2.16
CA THR A 33 2.48 6.07 1.00
C THR A 33 1.37 7.02 1.45
N ALA A 34 1.35 8.23 0.90
CA ALA A 34 0.35 9.25 1.22
C ALA A 34 0.06 10.16 0.01
N ILE A 35 -1.03 10.92 0.09
CA ILE A 35 -1.37 11.94 -0.91
C ILE A 35 -0.64 13.25 -0.55
N GLY A 36 0.22 13.73 -1.44
CA GLY A 36 0.88 15.03 -1.31
C GLY A 36 -0.09 16.18 -1.58
N ILE A 37 -0.12 17.16 -0.69
CA ILE A 37 -0.95 18.38 -0.83
C ILE A 37 -0.13 19.64 -0.55
N ALA A 38 -0.64 20.79 -0.98
CA ALA A 38 -0.03 22.09 -0.67
C ALA A 38 0.05 22.31 0.85
N LYS A 39 1.22 22.74 1.33
CA LYS A 39 1.46 23.00 2.75
C LYS A 39 0.50 24.07 3.27
N GLY A 40 -0.12 23.81 4.42
CA GLY A 40 -1.06 24.73 5.06
C GLY A 40 -2.52 24.56 4.66
N ASN A 41 -2.82 23.76 3.62
CA ASN A 41 -4.21 23.47 3.23
C ASN A 41 -4.86 22.43 4.18
N LYS A 42 -5.27 22.89 5.36
CA LYS A 42 -5.84 22.04 6.41
C LYS A 42 -7.20 21.46 6.04
N GLU A 43 -8.00 22.21 5.29
CA GLU A 43 -9.34 21.78 4.88
C GLU A 43 -9.27 20.60 3.92
N LEU A 44 -8.46 20.71 2.87
CA LEU A 44 -8.25 19.60 1.93
C LEU A 44 -7.66 18.38 2.63
N LYS A 45 -6.72 18.58 3.55
CA LYS A 45 -6.16 17.49 4.36
C LYS A 45 -7.28 16.74 5.10
N ALA A 46 -8.13 17.47 5.83
CA ALA A 46 -9.19 16.87 6.62
C ALA A 46 -10.22 16.14 5.75
N LEU A 47 -10.55 16.70 4.57
CA LEU A 47 -11.46 16.08 3.62
C LEU A 47 -10.90 14.74 3.10
N LEU A 48 -9.63 14.74 2.67
CA LEU A 48 -8.95 13.53 2.17
C LEU A 48 -8.82 12.47 3.26
N ASP A 49 -8.37 12.84 4.45
CA ASP A 49 -8.23 11.92 5.58
C ASP A 49 -9.58 11.25 5.91
N LYS A 50 -10.67 12.03 5.94
CA LYS A 50 -12.02 11.51 6.18
C LYS A 50 -12.47 10.57 5.07
N GLY A 51 -12.24 10.93 3.81
CA GLY A 51 -12.63 10.11 2.66
C GLY A 51 -11.88 8.78 2.62
N ILE A 52 -10.55 8.81 2.82
CA ILE A 52 -9.71 7.61 2.87
C ILE A 52 -10.17 6.70 4.01
N LYS A 53 -10.43 7.26 5.20
CA LYS A 53 -10.98 6.49 6.32
C LYS A 53 -12.30 5.81 5.95
N ALA A 54 -13.23 6.53 5.32
CA ALA A 54 -14.51 5.95 4.92
C ALA A 54 -14.35 4.77 3.95
N LEU A 55 -13.46 4.89 2.95
CA LEU A 55 -13.16 3.81 1.99
C LEU A 55 -12.56 2.56 2.65
N HIS A 56 -11.84 2.73 3.75
CA HIS A 56 -11.34 1.60 4.54
C HIS A 56 -12.43 1.00 5.41
N ASP A 57 -13.21 1.84 6.09
CA ASP A 57 -14.27 1.41 7.01
C ASP A 57 -15.39 0.64 6.27
N ASP A 58 -15.70 1.02 5.04
CA ASP A 58 -16.74 0.37 4.22
C ASP A 58 -16.22 -0.77 3.33
N GLY A 59 -14.90 -1.01 3.30
CA GLY A 59 -14.28 -2.08 2.52
C GLY A 59 -14.02 -1.75 1.04
N THR A 60 -14.46 -0.59 0.54
CA THR A 60 -14.27 -0.17 -0.86
C THR A 60 -12.80 -0.20 -1.27
N TYR A 61 -11.90 0.24 -0.38
CA TYR A 61 -10.46 0.17 -0.64
C TYR A 61 -9.99 -1.27 -0.88
N ALA A 62 -10.46 -2.22 -0.07
CA ALA A 62 -10.07 -3.62 -0.20
C ALA A 62 -10.56 -4.21 -1.54
N GLU A 63 -11.76 -3.85 -1.98
CA GLU A 63 -12.30 -4.25 -3.29
C GLU A 63 -11.46 -3.70 -4.45
N ILE A 64 -11.11 -2.40 -4.40
CA ILE A 64 -10.26 -1.76 -5.41
C ILE A 64 -8.88 -2.41 -5.43
N GLN A 65 -8.25 -2.60 -4.28
CA GLN A 65 -6.94 -3.26 -4.18
C GLN A 65 -7.01 -4.67 -4.79
N LYS A 66 -8.02 -5.46 -4.42
CA LYS A 66 -8.16 -6.83 -4.92
C LYS A 66 -8.34 -6.87 -6.43
N LYS A 67 -9.13 -5.94 -6.98
CA LYS A 67 -9.33 -5.83 -8.43
C LYS A 67 -8.02 -5.61 -9.19
N HIS A 68 -7.10 -4.83 -8.64
CA HIS A 68 -5.88 -4.43 -9.34
C HIS A 68 -4.65 -5.27 -8.98
N PHE A 69 -4.60 -5.84 -7.78
CA PHE A 69 -3.41 -6.48 -7.21
C PHE A 69 -3.67 -7.86 -6.60
N GLY A 70 -4.89 -8.39 -6.72
CA GLY A 70 -5.28 -9.69 -6.17
C GLY A 70 -5.23 -9.69 -4.64
N ASP A 71 -4.73 -10.78 -4.06
CA ASP A 71 -4.71 -10.96 -2.60
C ASP A 71 -3.52 -10.26 -1.91
N LEU A 72 -2.72 -9.49 -2.66
CA LEU A 72 -1.64 -8.69 -2.08
C LEU A 72 -2.22 -7.62 -1.15
N ASN A 73 -1.73 -7.56 0.08
CA ASN A 73 -2.05 -6.49 1.02
C ASN A 73 -1.02 -5.35 0.89
N LEU A 74 -1.41 -4.28 0.21
CA LEU A 74 -0.54 -3.12 -0.03
C LEU A 74 -0.73 -2.01 1.00
N TYR A 75 -1.77 -2.12 1.83
CA TYR A 75 -1.98 -1.22 2.93
C TYR A 75 -1.22 -1.71 4.16
N SER A 76 -0.05 -1.10 4.40
CA SER A 76 0.80 -1.35 5.57
C SER A 76 0.37 -0.56 6.81
N GLY A 77 -0.66 0.28 6.71
CA GLY A 77 -1.08 1.26 7.72
C GLY A 77 -1.81 0.70 8.94
N LYS A 78 -1.33 -0.41 9.51
CA LYS A 78 -1.62 -0.70 10.92
C LYS A 78 -1.05 0.39 11.81
#